data_AF-A0A158KK79-F1
#
_entry.id   AF-A0A158KK79-F1
#
_cell.length_a   1.000
_cell.length_b   1.000
_cell.length_c   1.000
_cell.angle_alpha   90.00
_cell.angle_beta   90.00
_cell.angle_gamma   90.00
#
_symmetry.space_group_name_H-M   'P 1'
#
loop_
_entity.id
_entity.type
_entity.pdbx_description
1 polymer ?
#
loop_
_entity_poly.entity_id
_entity_poly.type
_entity_poly.pdbx_seq_one_letter_code
_entity_poly.pdbx_strand_id
1 'polypeptide(L)'
;MPKKRSTRDGRRRVLLSIAALAGTLIPGLSSAAAPPVAASATQAVAGRRKITELIGSVGWPESEDDVRMWKNMGLTWGRDSVGPGFSPPPIHSLKIDMTGPGYDNELAPILLRNNRNGIHSLLMLGYTPEWNASVANDIVSAPKDVQYWERYVDAVVRRYSTPPFNVKYFQIWNEASGPLAGGDPQSSFWHGPNYNEDRSRAKPYESAMRDYVERIHIPAAQIIRKYHAYVVYGGWPDQGGLDTYLQWLEFKSPAYGTRMLDWVDYLDIHYLGTPDLEVLYQRYVARGHARGIWQTEIGDRYITNPHFLPGYLFELAVWALGREWNDPDKYVTMIYHWDGYEDFRLTHRGPPKRTYNVSGTSLITLRKTVSGALAPFPHTLRFGPESEGKALYSDDKIVVQVSAPPGWRSVEVSGLAAPGSGRFEVAFVDAINGVMQTKEHVNAAWTANTLSIRFEVPRLTNGPVDEAPRHLAYLVVTSLA
;
A
#
# COMPACT_ATOMS: atom_id res chain seq x y z
N MET A 1 -12.94 31.36 47.02
CA MET A 1 -11.61 30.70 47.01
C MET A 1 -11.78 29.19 47.03
N PRO A 2 -11.49 28.47 45.93
CA PRO A 2 -11.28 27.04 45.96
C PRO A 2 -9.79 26.68 45.78
N LYS A 3 -9.38 25.64 46.50
CA LYS A 3 -8.01 25.11 46.59
C LYS A 3 -7.56 24.46 45.27
N LYS A 4 -6.35 24.81 44.82
CA LYS A 4 -5.57 24.08 43.81
C LYS A 4 -5.33 22.62 44.24
N ARG A 5 -5.56 21.66 43.33
CA ARG A 5 -4.89 20.36 43.34
C ARG A 5 -4.53 19.92 41.92
N SER A 6 -3.22 19.95 41.68
CA SER A 6 -2.39 19.00 40.93
C SER A 6 -2.75 18.64 39.49
N THR A 7 -2.09 19.33 38.57
CA THR A 7 -1.81 18.92 37.19
C THR A 7 -0.97 17.64 37.13
N ARG A 8 -1.59 16.51 36.86
CA ARG A 8 -0.97 15.29 36.31
C ARG A 8 -1.94 14.70 35.32
N ASP A 9 -1.82 15.11 34.05
CA ASP A 9 -2.20 14.34 32.85
C ASP A 9 -1.69 15.00 31.54
N GLY A 10 -0.62 15.79 31.65
CA GLY A 10 0.09 16.39 30.52
C GLY A 10 1.47 15.75 30.33
N ARG A 11 1.53 14.45 30.01
CA ARG A 11 2.75 13.76 29.52
C ARG A 11 2.41 12.60 28.58
N ARG A 12 1.69 12.90 27.49
CA ARG A 12 1.51 12.02 26.32
C ARG A 12 1.84 12.76 25.01
N ARG A 13 2.86 13.62 25.09
CA ARG A 13 3.69 14.06 23.97
C ARG A 13 5.12 13.70 24.35
N VAL A 14 5.89 13.25 23.35
CA VAL A 14 7.25 12.69 23.44
C VAL A 14 7.29 11.17 23.72
N LEU A 15 7.00 10.38 22.69
CA LEU A 15 7.59 9.04 22.46
C LEU A 15 7.45 8.66 20.96
N LEU A 16 7.84 9.59 20.08
CA LEU A 16 8.10 9.35 18.65
C LEU A 16 9.38 10.08 18.20
N SER A 17 10.32 10.32 19.12
CA SER A 17 11.57 11.06 18.82
C SER A 17 12.82 10.42 19.40
N ILE A 18 12.80 9.15 19.82
CA ILE A 18 14.01 8.42 20.21
C ILE A 18 13.98 7.00 19.65
N ALA A 19 13.89 6.91 18.32
CA ALA A 19 14.33 5.76 17.53
C ALA A 19 15.22 6.25 16.35
N ALA A 20 15.94 7.36 16.56
CA ALA A 20 16.75 8.01 15.53
C ALA A 20 18.21 8.29 15.96
N LEU A 21 18.66 7.89 17.15
CA LEU A 21 20.03 8.18 17.63
C LEU A 21 20.59 7.05 18.50
N ALA A 22 21.00 5.95 17.87
CA ALA A 22 22.02 5.02 18.39
C ALA A 22 22.45 4.03 17.28
N GLY A 23 22.96 4.55 16.17
CA GLY A 23 23.70 3.80 15.16
C GLY A 23 25.08 4.42 15.00
N THR A 24 25.99 4.07 15.91
CA THR A 24 27.40 4.41 15.81
C THR A 24 28.00 3.80 14.53
N LEU A 25 28.33 4.67 13.58
CA LEU A 25 29.48 4.65 12.67
C LEU A 25 30.04 3.25 12.29
N ILE A 26 29.54 2.70 11.17
CA ILE A 26 30.37 1.89 10.28
C ILE A 26 30.79 2.82 9.13
N PRO A 27 32.09 3.13 8.97
CA PRO A 27 32.53 3.95 7.85
C PRO A 27 32.52 3.12 6.56
N GLY A 28 31.85 3.64 5.53
CA GLY A 28 32.16 3.31 4.15
C GLY A 28 31.16 2.39 3.44
N LEU A 29 29.97 2.90 3.14
CA LEU A 29 29.25 2.58 1.90
C LEU A 29 28.48 3.83 1.49
N SER A 30 29.13 4.71 0.72
CA SER A 30 28.41 5.70 -0.08
C SER A 30 27.59 4.92 -1.10
N SER A 31 26.26 4.91 -0.93
CA SER A 31 25.34 4.42 -1.96
C SER A 31 25.33 5.42 -3.11
N ALA A 32 26.34 5.31 -3.97
CA ALA A 32 26.21 5.86 -5.31
C ALA A 32 24.99 5.19 -5.96
N ALA A 33 24.01 5.99 -6.36
CA ALA A 33 22.88 5.53 -7.15
C ALA A 33 23.40 4.70 -8.32
N ALA A 34 22.95 3.45 -8.42
CA ALA A 34 23.31 2.61 -9.55
C ALA A 34 22.86 3.30 -10.86
N PRO A 35 23.70 3.32 -11.90
CA PRO A 35 23.34 3.96 -13.16
C PRO A 35 22.15 3.22 -13.80
N PRO A 36 21.29 3.94 -14.55
CA PRO A 36 20.18 3.32 -15.25
C PRO A 36 20.74 2.36 -16.31
N VAL A 37 20.28 1.11 -16.28
CA VAL A 37 20.53 0.16 -17.37
C VAL A 37 19.78 0.69 -18.59
N ALA A 38 20.53 1.06 -19.63
CA ALA A 38 19.97 1.51 -20.89
C ALA A 38 19.22 0.33 -21.55
N ALA A 39 17.89 0.34 -21.45
CA ALA A 39 17.06 -0.59 -22.21
C ALA A 39 16.98 -0.09 -23.66
N SER A 40 17.62 -0.85 -24.56
CA SER A 40 17.49 -0.76 -26.00
C SER A 40 16.02 -0.69 -26.45
N ALA A 41 15.76 0.16 -27.44
CA ALA A 41 14.47 0.34 -28.08
C ALA A 41 13.98 -0.95 -28.75
N THR A 42 13.24 -1.77 -28.00
CA THR A 42 12.26 -2.70 -28.53
C THR A 42 10.92 -2.43 -27.85
N GLN A 43 10.30 -1.34 -28.28
CA GLN A 43 8.87 -1.06 -28.09
C GLN A 43 8.08 -2.12 -28.87
N ALA A 44 7.73 -3.23 -28.23
CA ALA A 44 6.69 -4.12 -28.71
C ALA A 44 6.06 -4.86 -27.52
N VAL A 45 4.89 -4.37 -27.09
CA VAL A 45 3.90 -5.05 -26.24
C VAL A 45 4.26 -5.25 -24.75
N ALA A 46 4.88 -4.26 -24.11
CA ALA A 46 4.68 -4.10 -22.65
C ALA A 46 3.28 -3.49 -22.45
N GLY A 47 2.37 -4.21 -21.78
CA GLY A 47 1.03 -3.71 -21.48
C GLY A 47 1.09 -2.30 -20.91
N ARG A 48 0.26 -1.39 -21.45
CA ARG A 48 0.22 0.03 -21.06
C ARG A 48 -0.02 0.16 -19.56
N ARG A 49 1.05 0.30 -18.78
CA ARG A 49 0.98 0.42 -17.31
C ARG A 49 0.19 1.66 -16.94
N LYS A 50 -0.62 1.56 -15.89
CA LYS A 50 -1.45 2.68 -15.43
C LYS A 50 -1.32 2.85 -13.94
N ILE A 51 -1.41 4.09 -13.49
CA ILE A 51 -1.36 4.41 -12.05
C ILE A 51 -2.43 3.61 -11.27
N THR A 52 -3.59 3.36 -11.87
CA THR A 52 -4.71 2.65 -11.27
C THR A 52 -4.45 1.16 -11.01
N GLU A 53 -3.48 0.56 -11.68
CA GLU A 53 -3.09 -0.84 -11.45
C GLU A 53 -2.41 -1.01 -10.08
N LEU A 54 -1.86 0.07 -9.51
CA LEU A 54 -1.18 0.06 -8.22
C LEU A 54 -2.12 0.25 -7.02
N ILE A 55 -3.39 0.59 -7.22
CA ILE A 55 -4.23 1.17 -6.15
C ILE A 55 -5.43 0.28 -5.82
N GLY A 56 -5.56 -0.06 -4.55
CA GLY A 56 -6.70 -0.74 -3.95
C GLY A 56 -7.19 -0.11 -2.66
N SER A 57 -8.18 -0.75 -2.06
CA SER A 57 -8.71 -0.44 -0.73
C SER A 57 -8.86 -1.72 0.07
N VAL A 58 -8.67 -1.62 1.37
CA VAL A 58 -9.21 -2.58 2.33
C VAL A 58 -10.72 -2.32 2.45
N GLY A 59 -11.49 -3.40 2.51
CA GLY A 59 -12.94 -3.40 2.39
C GLY A 59 -13.45 -3.50 0.94
N TRP A 60 -14.74 -3.26 0.78
CA TRP A 60 -15.47 -3.47 -0.47
C TRP A 60 -16.30 -2.23 -0.87
N PRO A 61 -16.60 -2.05 -2.17
CA PRO A 61 -17.65 -1.14 -2.59
C PRO A 61 -19.02 -1.78 -2.33
N GLU A 62 -19.75 -1.28 -1.33
CA GLU A 62 -21.02 -1.85 -0.85
C GLU A 62 -22.22 -1.55 -1.76
N SER A 63 -22.11 -0.55 -2.63
CA SER A 63 -23.16 -0.12 -3.56
C SER A 63 -22.62 0.28 -4.95
N GLU A 64 -23.52 0.44 -5.93
CA GLU A 64 -23.16 0.99 -7.24
C GLU A 64 -22.61 2.43 -7.16
N ASP A 65 -23.02 3.18 -6.13
CA ASP A 65 -22.51 4.52 -5.86
C ASP A 65 -21.05 4.46 -5.38
N ASP A 66 -20.75 3.52 -4.47
CA ASP A 66 -19.37 3.28 -4.04
C ASP A 66 -18.50 2.82 -5.20
N VAL A 67 -18.99 1.92 -6.06
CA VAL A 67 -18.28 1.51 -7.29
C VAL A 67 -17.92 2.72 -8.17
N ARG A 68 -18.84 3.67 -8.36
CA ARG A 68 -18.54 4.90 -9.13
C ARG A 68 -17.49 5.75 -8.44
N MET A 69 -17.54 5.85 -7.12
CA MET A 69 -16.53 6.58 -6.34
C MET A 69 -15.15 5.92 -6.44
N TRP A 70 -15.07 4.59 -6.33
CA TRP A 70 -13.85 3.80 -6.51
C TRP A 70 -13.23 4.06 -7.89
N LYS A 71 -14.03 3.97 -8.95
CA LYS A 71 -13.57 4.24 -10.32
C LYS A 71 -13.05 5.67 -10.51
N ASN A 72 -13.66 6.65 -9.83
CA ASN A 72 -13.19 8.03 -9.90
C ASN A 72 -11.83 8.22 -9.22
N MET A 73 -11.60 7.56 -8.09
CA MET A 73 -10.32 7.55 -7.37
C MET A 73 -9.26 6.64 -8.02
N GLY A 74 -9.67 5.73 -8.90
CA GLY A 74 -8.75 4.79 -9.55
C GLY A 74 -8.48 3.54 -8.75
N LEU A 75 -9.33 3.22 -7.76
CA LEU A 75 -9.26 1.99 -6.98
C LEU A 75 -9.71 0.81 -7.85
N THR A 76 -8.82 -0.18 -8.02
CA THR A 76 -9.08 -1.37 -8.84
C THR A 76 -8.98 -2.67 -8.06
N TRP A 77 -8.59 -2.62 -6.78
CA TRP A 77 -8.48 -3.77 -5.90
C TRP A 77 -9.32 -3.59 -4.64
N GLY A 78 -10.03 -4.64 -4.23
CA GLY A 78 -10.64 -4.78 -2.91
C GLY A 78 -10.01 -5.93 -2.13
N ARG A 79 -9.82 -5.75 -0.84
CA ARG A 79 -9.32 -6.77 0.08
C ARG A 79 -10.18 -6.84 1.33
N ASP A 80 -10.57 -8.04 1.73
CA ASP A 80 -11.15 -8.25 3.05
C ASP A 80 -11.03 -9.72 3.48
N SER A 81 -11.29 -9.93 4.76
CA SER A 81 -11.46 -11.23 5.41
C SER A 81 -12.60 -12.05 4.81
N VAL A 82 -12.43 -13.37 4.82
CA VAL A 82 -13.52 -14.32 4.58
C VAL A 82 -13.84 -15.03 5.87
N GLY A 83 -15.11 -15.05 6.25
CA GLY A 83 -15.65 -15.68 7.46
C GLY A 83 -14.92 -16.97 7.82
N PRO A 84 -14.14 -17.01 8.91
CA PRO A 84 -13.38 -18.20 9.29
C PRO A 84 -14.28 -19.32 9.82
N GLY A 85 -15.49 -18.92 10.22
CA GLY A 85 -16.72 -19.60 9.90
C GLY A 85 -16.93 -20.99 10.47
N PHE A 86 -17.42 -21.07 11.70
CA PHE A 86 -18.26 -22.19 12.16
C PHE A 86 -19.30 -21.70 13.16
N SER A 87 -20.45 -22.38 13.24
CA SER A 87 -21.30 -22.32 14.44
C SER A 87 -20.73 -23.29 15.48
N PRO A 88 -20.67 -22.97 16.79
CA PRO A 88 -20.15 -23.91 17.77
C PRO A 88 -20.86 -25.28 17.67
N PRO A 89 -20.17 -26.38 18.04
CA PRO A 89 -20.75 -27.72 18.02
C PRO A 89 -22.14 -27.75 18.67
N PRO A 90 -23.09 -28.54 18.15
CA PRO A 90 -22.91 -29.66 17.21
C PRO A 90 -23.11 -29.31 15.72
N ILE A 91 -23.24 -28.04 15.35
CA ILE A 91 -23.60 -27.66 13.97
C ILE A 91 -22.35 -27.60 13.10
N HIS A 92 -22.18 -28.60 12.23
CA HIS A 92 -20.95 -28.78 11.45
C HIS A 92 -20.79 -27.92 10.19
N SER A 93 -21.51 -26.80 10.04
CA SER A 93 -21.49 -26.00 8.81
C SER A 93 -20.38 -24.93 8.83
N LEU A 94 -19.44 -25.01 7.90
CA LEU A 94 -18.47 -23.94 7.62
C LEU A 94 -19.20 -22.68 7.12
N LYS A 95 -18.95 -21.51 7.73
CA LYS A 95 -19.53 -20.23 7.30
C LYS A 95 -18.53 -19.44 6.46
N ILE A 96 -18.44 -19.76 5.17
CA ILE A 96 -17.49 -19.14 4.23
C ILE A 96 -18.13 -18.07 3.32
N ASP A 97 -19.40 -17.77 3.54
CA ASP A 97 -20.19 -16.86 2.68
C ASP A 97 -20.23 -15.41 3.20
N MET A 98 -19.56 -15.14 4.32
CA MET A 98 -19.54 -13.83 4.98
C MET A 98 -18.18 -13.15 4.88
N THR A 99 -18.15 -11.83 4.93
CA THR A 99 -16.95 -10.99 4.87
C THR A 99 -17.12 -9.73 5.73
N GLY A 100 -16.05 -8.96 5.89
CA GLY A 100 -16.01 -7.74 6.69
C GLY A 100 -15.63 -7.99 8.15
N PRO A 101 -15.31 -6.91 8.91
CA PRO A 101 -14.84 -7.02 10.30
C PRO A 101 -15.79 -7.78 11.25
N GLY A 102 -17.10 -7.71 10.98
CA GLY A 102 -18.12 -8.40 11.76
C GLY A 102 -18.65 -9.69 11.12
N TYR A 103 -18.16 -10.08 9.94
CA TYR A 103 -18.71 -11.17 9.13
C TYR A 103 -20.23 -11.04 8.90
N ASP A 104 -20.68 -9.83 8.63
CA ASP A 104 -22.07 -9.41 8.49
C ASP A 104 -22.47 -9.11 7.04
N ASN A 105 -21.53 -9.16 6.11
CA ASN A 105 -21.76 -8.93 4.69
C ASN A 105 -21.66 -10.22 3.86
N GLU A 106 -22.58 -10.42 2.91
CA GLU A 106 -22.52 -11.57 1.99
C GLU A 106 -21.41 -11.38 0.94
N LEU A 107 -20.48 -12.33 0.87
CA LEU A 107 -19.29 -12.24 0.02
C LEU A 107 -19.61 -12.45 -1.47
N ALA A 108 -20.49 -13.40 -1.81
CA ALA A 108 -20.77 -13.76 -3.19
C ALA A 108 -21.31 -12.58 -4.05
N PRO A 109 -22.32 -11.80 -3.60
CA PRO A 109 -22.78 -10.62 -4.34
C PRO A 109 -21.68 -9.57 -4.55
N ILE A 110 -20.81 -9.38 -3.56
CA ILE A 110 -19.69 -8.43 -3.63
C ILE A 110 -18.70 -8.85 -4.72
N LEU A 111 -18.27 -10.12 -4.73
CA LEU A 111 -17.33 -10.63 -5.74
C LEU A 111 -17.92 -10.54 -7.16
N LEU A 112 -19.20 -10.85 -7.32
CA LEU A 112 -19.87 -10.71 -8.62
C LEU A 112 -19.97 -9.25 -9.07
N ARG A 113 -20.23 -8.31 -8.15
CA ARG A 113 -20.21 -6.87 -8.46
C ARG A 113 -18.82 -6.40 -8.85
N ASN A 114 -17.79 -6.83 -8.11
CA ASN A 114 -16.40 -6.50 -8.39
C ASN A 114 -15.99 -6.97 -9.79
N ASN A 115 -16.26 -8.25 -10.12
CA ASN A 115 -15.97 -8.81 -11.43
C ASN A 115 -16.66 -8.05 -12.56
N ARG A 116 -17.95 -7.70 -12.41
CA ARG A 116 -18.70 -6.90 -13.41
C ARG A 116 -18.12 -5.50 -13.62
N ASN A 117 -17.38 -4.99 -12.64
CA ASN A 117 -16.86 -3.63 -12.64
C ASN A 117 -15.35 -3.53 -12.84
N GLY A 118 -14.67 -4.65 -13.12
CA GLY A 118 -13.22 -4.69 -13.29
C GLY A 118 -12.45 -4.41 -12.01
N ILE A 119 -13.04 -4.75 -10.85
CA ILE A 119 -12.39 -4.66 -9.54
C ILE A 119 -11.87 -6.04 -9.18
N HIS A 120 -10.57 -6.15 -8.96
CA HIS A 120 -9.89 -7.35 -8.53
C HIS A 120 -10.13 -7.59 -7.03
N SER A 121 -10.13 -8.85 -6.61
CA SER A 121 -10.43 -9.23 -5.23
C SER A 121 -9.28 -10.03 -4.64
N LEU A 122 -8.78 -9.60 -3.48
CA LEU A 122 -7.90 -10.35 -2.60
C LEU A 122 -8.72 -10.84 -1.41
N LEU A 123 -8.79 -12.16 -1.23
CA LEU A 123 -9.46 -12.74 -0.08
C LEU A 123 -8.45 -13.07 1.01
N MET A 124 -8.59 -12.45 2.18
CA MET A 124 -7.78 -12.76 3.34
C MET A 124 -8.38 -13.93 4.10
N LEU A 125 -7.56 -14.97 4.28
CA LEU A 125 -7.87 -16.18 5.03
C LEU A 125 -7.48 -15.97 6.49
N GLY A 126 -8.47 -16.09 7.37
CA GLY A 126 -8.36 -15.78 8.79
C GLY A 126 -9.67 -15.16 9.27
N TYR A 127 -9.85 -14.84 10.54
CA TYR A 127 -9.01 -15.20 11.69
C TYR A 127 -9.33 -16.63 12.20
N THR A 128 -8.96 -17.00 13.42
CA THR A 128 -9.39 -18.27 14.01
C THR A 128 -10.79 -18.12 14.65
N PRO A 129 -11.73 -19.06 14.49
CA PRO A 129 -12.98 -19.04 15.25
C PRO A 129 -12.71 -19.19 16.76
N GLU A 130 -13.46 -18.48 17.61
CA GLU A 130 -13.23 -18.44 19.07
C GLU A 130 -13.12 -19.82 19.74
N TRP A 131 -13.96 -20.77 19.32
CA TRP A 131 -13.94 -22.13 19.88
C TRP A 131 -12.66 -22.91 19.51
N ASN A 132 -12.04 -22.56 18.37
CA ASN A 132 -10.81 -23.18 17.88
C ASN A 132 -9.56 -22.37 18.26
N ALA A 133 -9.68 -21.16 18.78
CA ALA A 133 -8.54 -20.34 19.18
C ALA A 133 -7.77 -20.98 20.34
N SER A 134 -6.44 -20.91 20.31
CA SER A 134 -5.58 -21.44 21.39
C SER A 134 -5.68 -20.60 22.67
N VAL A 135 -5.94 -19.30 22.53
CA VAL A 135 -6.34 -18.42 23.63
C VAL A 135 -7.88 -18.41 23.72
N ALA A 136 -8.43 -18.44 24.94
CA ALA A 136 -9.88 -18.46 25.13
C ALA A 136 -10.51 -17.11 24.78
N ASN A 137 -11.67 -17.13 24.11
CA ASN A 137 -12.43 -15.93 23.67
C ASN A 137 -11.61 -14.98 22.78
N ASP A 138 -10.71 -15.55 21.97
CA ASP A 138 -9.86 -14.81 21.07
C ASP A 138 -10.10 -15.29 19.63
N ILE A 139 -9.72 -14.49 18.65
CA ILE A 139 -9.78 -14.84 17.23
C ILE A 139 -8.41 -14.77 16.57
N VAL A 140 -7.44 -14.03 17.10
CA VAL A 140 -6.15 -13.80 16.41
C VAL A 140 -5.03 -14.74 16.87
N SER A 141 -5.34 -15.75 17.68
CA SER A 141 -4.38 -16.80 18.06
C SER A 141 -4.43 -18.03 17.17
N ALA A 142 -3.34 -18.82 17.23
CA ALA A 142 -3.21 -20.05 16.47
C ALA A 142 -4.38 -21.03 16.78
N PRO A 143 -4.88 -21.79 15.78
CA PRO A 143 -5.96 -22.75 15.97
C PRO A 143 -5.49 -24.01 16.72
N LYS A 144 -6.30 -24.50 17.66
CA LYS A 144 -6.09 -25.77 18.37
C LYS A 144 -6.15 -26.96 17.41
N ASP A 145 -7.16 -26.97 16.54
CA ASP A 145 -7.32 -27.95 15.45
C ASP A 145 -6.84 -27.33 14.13
N VAL A 146 -5.65 -27.75 13.67
CA VAL A 146 -5.07 -27.35 12.37
C VAL A 146 -5.83 -27.98 11.20
N GLN A 147 -6.40 -29.17 11.37
CA GLN A 147 -7.20 -29.79 10.30
C GLN A 147 -8.48 -29.00 10.03
N TYR A 148 -9.03 -28.33 11.04
CA TYR A 148 -10.11 -27.37 10.81
C TYR A 148 -9.67 -26.21 9.92
N TRP A 149 -8.52 -25.61 10.21
CA TRP A 149 -7.96 -24.53 9.40
C TRP A 149 -7.81 -24.97 7.93
N GLU A 150 -7.25 -26.15 7.69
CA GLU A 150 -7.13 -26.72 6.35
C GLU A 150 -8.49 -26.93 5.66
N ARG A 151 -9.49 -27.47 6.36
CA ARG A 151 -10.85 -27.64 5.81
C ARG A 151 -11.50 -26.31 5.46
N TYR A 152 -11.31 -25.27 6.29
CA TYR A 152 -11.79 -23.92 6.02
C TYR A 152 -11.12 -23.35 4.76
N VAL A 153 -9.79 -23.41 4.68
CA VAL A 153 -9.04 -22.91 3.52
C VAL A 153 -9.45 -23.65 2.25
N ASP A 154 -9.55 -24.98 2.27
CA ASP A 154 -10.00 -25.76 1.11
C ASP A 154 -11.40 -25.36 0.68
N ALA A 155 -12.34 -25.18 1.63
CA ALA A 155 -13.70 -24.79 1.31
C ALA A 155 -13.78 -23.39 0.66
N VAL A 156 -13.06 -22.40 1.21
CA VAL A 156 -13.00 -21.03 0.66
C VAL A 156 -12.37 -21.05 -0.74
N VAL A 157 -11.16 -21.60 -0.86
CA VAL A 157 -10.41 -21.56 -2.12
C VAL A 157 -11.16 -22.35 -3.19
N ARG A 158 -11.68 -23.55 -2.89
CA ARG A 158 -12.46 -24.35 -3.84
C ARG A 158 -13.68 -23.60 -4.38
N ARG A 159 -14.42 -22.92 -3.50
CA ARG A 159 -15.63 -22.19 -3.87
C ARG A 159 -15.32 -20.96 -4.70
N TYR A 160 -14.38 -20.13 -4.24
CA TYR A 160 -14.19 -18.79 -4.83
C TYR A 160 -13.16 -18.75 -5.95
N SER A 161 -12.28 -19.73 -6.09
CA SER A 161 -11.37 -19.81 -7.25
C SER A 161 -12.03 -20.27 -8.55
N THR A 162 -13.25 -20.80 -8.48
CA THR A 162 -13.98 -21.34 -9.63
C THR A 162 -15.08 -20.40 -10.13
N PRO A 163 -15.63 -20.59 -11.34
CA PRO A 163 -16.75 -19.81 -11.83
C PRO A 163 -17.95 -19.87 -10.86
N PRO A 164 -18.69 -18.76 -10.67
CA PRO A 164 -18.57 -17.48 -11.38
C PRO A 164 -17.59 -16.47 -10.77
N PHE A 165 -16.91 -16.81 -9.66
CA PHE A 165 -16.12 -15.86 -8.87
C PHE A 165 -14.69 -15.70 -9.40
N ASN A 166 -14.04 -16.81 -9.76
CA ASN A 166 -12.69 -16.84 -10.37
C ASN A 166 -11.62 -16.03 -9.60
N VAL A 167 -11.70 -16.00 -8.27
CA VAL A 167 -10.72 -15.35 -7.39
C VAL A 167 -9.37 -16.07 -7.51
N LYS A 168 -8.32 -15.31 -7.78
CA LYS A 168 -6.97 -15.86 -7.97
C LYS A 168 -6.01 -15.61 -6.82
N TYR A 169 -6.31 -14.67 -5.93
CA TYR A 169 -5.36 -14.19 -4.93
C TYR A 169 -5.92 -14.41 -3.54
N PHE A 170 -5.15 -15.10 -2.71
CA PHE A 170 -5.52 -15.39 -1.33
C PHE A 170 -4.37 -14.98 -0.41
N GLN A 171 -4.68 -14.11 0.54
CA GLN A 171 -3.76 -13.69 1.57
C GLN A 171 -3.86 -14.64 2.76
N ILE A 172 -2.73 -15.12 3.25
CA ILE A 172 -2.72 -16.00 4.42
C ILE A 172 -2.45 -15.17 5.67
N TRP A 173 -3.52 -14.89 6.41
CA TRP A 173 -3.53 -14.10 7.65
C TRP A 173 -3.34 -12.60 7.43
N ASN A 174 -3.61 -11.79 8.47
CA ASN A 174 -3.43 -10.34 8.42
C ASN A 174 -1.98 -9.94 8.72
N GLU A 175 -1.59 -9.89 10.01
CA GLU A 175 -0.27 -9.41 10.44
C GLU A 175 0.40 -10.40 11.39
N ALA A 176 0.75 -11.57 10.84
CA ALA A 176 1.51 -12.57 11.59
C ALA A 176 2.95 -12.12 11.79
N SER A 177 3.26 -11.70 13.02
CA SER A 177 4.59 -11.32 13.47
C SER A 177 4.87 -11.87 14.86
N GLY A 178 6.16 -12.03 15.18
CA GLY A 178 6.60 -12.40 16.51
C GLY A 178 6.59 -11.19 17.46
N PRO A 179 7.62 -11.05 18.31
CA PRO A 179 7.83 -9.82 19.06
C PRO A 179 7.92 -8.59 18.14
N LEU A 180 7.37 -7.47 18.59
CA LEU A 180 7.39 -6.21 17.83
C LEU A 180 8.57 -5.34 18.27
N ALA A 181 9.14 -4.59 17.33
CA ALA A 181 10.23 -3.63 17.52
C ALA A 181 9.89 -2.54 18.56
N GLY A 182 8.60 -2.27 18.80
CA GLY A 182 8.12 -1.37 19.86
C GLY A 182 8.24 -1.93 21.29
N GLY A 183 8.76 -3.16 21.44
CA GLY A 183 8.93 -3.84 22.72
C GLY A 183 7.73 -4.69 23.14
N ASP A 184 6.68 -4.78 22.31
CA ASP A 184 5.55 -5.65 22.60
C ASP A 184 5.96 -7.12 22.40
N PRO A 185 5.77 -7.99 23.41
CA PRO A 185 6.28 -9.35 23.37
C PRO A 185 5.54 -10.26 22.37
N GLN A 186 4.37 -9.84 21.89
CA GLN A 186 3.54 -10.53 20.91
C GLN A 186 2.81 -9.52 20.02
N SER A 187 2.45 -9.92 18.80
CA SER A 187 1.71 -9.08 17.86
C SER A 187 0.22 -8.96 18.20
N SER A 188 -0.37 -7.82 17.84
CA SER A 188 -1.81 -7.56 18.01
C SER A 188 -2.68 -8.51 17.21
N PHE A 189 -2.23 -8.91 16.01
CA PHE A 189 -3.01 -9.77 15.11
C PHE A 189 -2.41 -11.17 14.98
N TRP A 190 -1.43 -11.53 15.81
CA TRP A 190 -0.94 -12.89 15.94
C TRP A 190 -0.31 -13.09 17.31
N HIS A 191 -1.04 -13.76 18.19
CA HIS A 191 -0.58 -14.03 19.55
C HIS A 191 -1.00 -15.42 20.03
N GLY A 192 -0.57 -15.80 21.22
CA GLY A 192 -0.77 -17.14 21.74
C GLY A 192 -0.73 -17.16 23.26
N PRO A 193 -0.30 -18.28 23.85
CA PRO A 193 -0.19 -18.41 25.30
C PRO A 193 0.55 -17.22 25.93
N ASN A 194 0.06 -16.79 27.10
CA ASN A 194 0.57 -15.63 27.85
C ASN A 194 0.38 -14.26 27.17
N TYR A 195 -0.52 -14.16 26.19
CA TYR A 195 -1.01 -12.87 25.73
C TYR A 195 -1.76 -12.15 26.86
N ASN A 196 -1.55 -10.84 26.96
CA ASN A 196 -2.29 -9.98 27.87
C ASN A 196 -2.32 -8.55 27.31
N GLU A 197 -3.48 -7.89 27.40
CA GLU A 197 -3.60 -6.47 27.02
C GLU A 197 -2.72 -5.56 27.89
N ASP A 198 -2.52 -5.93 29.16
CA ASP A 198 -1.53 -5.29 30.02
C ASP A 198 -0.12 -5.80 29.66
N ARG A 199 0.63 -4.94 28.96
CA ARG A 199 2.01 -5.19 28.54
C ARG A 199 2.92 -5.65 29.67
N SER A 200 2.68 -5.22 30.91
CA SER A 200 3.51 -5.64 32.07
C SER A 200 3.33 -7.12 32.44
N ARG A 201 2.25 -7.74 31.95
CA ARG A 201 1.87 -9.13 32.22
C ARG A 201 2.03 -10.04 31.02
N ALA A 202 2.12 -9.47 29.82
CA ALA A 202 2.37 -10.23 28.60
C ALA A 202 3.79 -10.83 28.60
N LYS A 203 3.92 -12.05 28.09
CA LYS A 203 5.23 -12.71 27.91
C LYS A 203 5.44 -13.10 26.44
N PRO A 204 6.68 -13.26 25.97
CA PRO A 204 6.94 -13.70 24.61
C PRO A 204 6.28 -15.04 24.28
N TYR A 205 5.82 -15.16 23.04
CA TYR A 205 5.43 -16.43 22.45
C TYR A 205 6.55 -16.91 21.52
N GLU A 206 7.53 -17.62 22.10
CA GLU A 206 8.78 -17.99 21.42
C GLU A 206 8.58 -18.78 20.12
N SER A 207 7.53 -19.60 20.05
CA SER A 207 7.22 -20.37 18.84
C SER A 207 6.24 -19.67 17.89
N ALA A 208 5.82 -18.42 18.16
CA ALA A 208 4.78 -17.71 17.40
C ALA A 208 4.94 -17.85 15.90
N MET A 209 6.10 -17.48 15.38
CA MET A 209 6.33 -17.48 13.94
C MET A 209 6.59 -18.88 13.37
N ARG A 210 7.14 -19.82 14.16
CA ARG A 210 7.20 -21.22 13.74
C ARG A 210 5.79 -21.80 13.60
N ASP A 211 4.95 -21.57 14.59
CA ASP A 211 3.54 -21.99 14.58
C ASP A 211 2.79 -21.35 13.41
N TYR A 212 3.03 -20.08 13.10
CA TYR A 212 2.48 -19.45 11.91
C TYR A 212 2.92 -20.18 10.63
N VAL A 213 4.23 -20.39 10.44
CA VAL A 213 4.75 -21.07 9.25
C VAL A 213 4.18 -22.49 9.10
N GLU A 214 4.23 -23.27 10.17
CA GLU A 214 4.00 -24.73 10.11
C GLU A 214 2.52 -25.12 10.26
N ARG A 215 1.72 -24.31 10.94
CA ARG A 215 0.31 -24.61 11.23
C ARG A 215 -0.65 -23.76 10.40
N ILE A 216 -0.22 -22.60 9.91
CA ILE A 216 -1.08 -21.67 9.16
C ILE A 216 -0.62 -21.54 7.71
N HIS A 217 0.59 -21.03 7.50
CA HIS A 217 1.06 -20.57 6.19
C HIS A 217 1.24 -21.71 5.19
N ILE A 218 2.14 -22.67 5.48
CA ILE A 218 2.44 -23.75 4.54
C ILE A 218 1.20 -24.62 4.23
N PRO A 219 0.39 -25.05 5.22
CA PRO A 219 -0.84 -25.79 4.94
C PRO A 219 -1.81 -25.04 4.01
N ALA A 220 -2.04 -23.74 4.27
CA ALA A 220 -2.93 -22.95 3.43
C ALA A 220 -2.36 -22.74 2.02
N ALA A 221 -1.05 -22.48 1.90
CA ALA A 221 -0.38 -22.29 0.62
C ALA A 221 -0.44 -23.54 -0.28
N GLN A 222 -0.28 -24.73 0.30
CA GLN A 222 -0.44 -26.01 -0.41
C GLN A 222 -1.84 -26.16 -1.00
N ILE A 223 -2.87 -25.80 -0.24
CA ILE A 223 -4.27 -25.85 -0.69
C ILE A 223 -4.52 -24.79 -1.78
N ILE A 224 -4.06 -23.55 -1.59
CA ILE A 224 -4.20 -22.48 -2.59
C ILE A 224 -3.61 -22.91 -3.93
N ARG A 225 -2.38 -23.43 -3.93
CA ARG A 225 -1.69 -23.88 -5.14
C ARG A 225 -2.35 -25.11 -5.80
N LYS A 226 -2.97 -26.00 -5.02
CA LYS A 226 -3.76 -27.13 -5.55
C LYS A 226 -4.92 -26.66 -6.46
N TYR A 227 -5.46 -25.46 -6.22
CA TYR A 227 -6.50 -24.85 -7.04
C TYR A 227 -5.94 -23.85 -8.08
N HIS A 228 -4.64 -23.88 -8.35
CA HIS A 228 -3.96 -22.98 -9.31
C HIS A 228 -4.15 -21.49 -9.01
N ALA A 229 -4.33 -21.15 -7.74
CA ALA A 229 -4.38 -19.77 -7.25
C ALA A 229 -3.03 -19.34 -6.67
N TYR A 230 -2.88 -18.03 -6.42
CA TYR A 230 -1.68 -17.39 -5.92
C TYR A 230 -1.75 -17.10 -4.44
N VAL A 231 -0.60 -17.33 -3.78
CA VAL A 231 -0.39 -17.06 -2.37
C VAL A 231 0.17 -15.66 -2.19
N VAL A 232 -0.60 -14.81 -1.51
CA VAL A 232 -0.13 -13.53 -0.98
C VAL A 232 0.26 -13.75 0.49
N TYR A 233 1.46 -13.29 0.87
CA TYR A 233 1.92 -13.36 2.25
C TYR A 233 0.97 -12.61 3.21
N GLY A 234 0.93 -12.98 4.49
CA GLY A 234 0.15 -12.22 5.48
C GLY A 234 0.87 -10.92 5.81
N GLY A 235 0.31 -9.78 5.41
CA GLY A 235 0.93 -8.46 5.51
C GLY A 235 1.86 -8.25 6.70
N TRP A 236 3.16 -8.14 6.44
CA TRP A 236 4.14 -7.95 7.51
C TRP A 236 4.02 -6.53 8.11
N PRO A 237 3.70 -6.36 9.39
CA PRO A 237 3.58 -5.03 9.97
C PRO A 237 4.96 -4.35 10.06
N ASP A 238 5.01 -3.04 9.82
CA ASP A 238 6.24 -2.24 10.00
C ASP A 238 6.85 -2.44 11.40
N GLN A 239 6.01 -2.61 12.41
CA GLN A 239 6.43 -2.84 13.79
C GLN A 239 7.11 -4.21 13.98
N GLY A 240 6.98 -5.15 13.05
CA GLY A 240 7.72 -6.42 13.06
C GLY A 240 9.19 -6.27 12.66
N GLY A 241 9.54 -5.18 11.96
CA GLY A 241 10.88 -4.91 11.45
C GLY A 241 11.25 -5.75 10.22
N LEU A 242 11.86 -5.11 9.21
CA LEU A 242 12.19 -5.76 7.94
C LEU A 242 13.19 -6.91 8.12
N ASP A 243 14.21 -6.76 8.95
CA ASP A 243 15.21 -7.82 9.17
C ASP A 243 14.59 -9.12 9.71
N THR A 244 13.65 -8.99 10.64
CA THR A 244 12.87 -10.12 11.17
C THR A 244 12.01 -10.76 10.09
N TYR A 245 11.41 -9.95 9.20
CA TYR A 245 10.67 -10.47 8.07
C TYR A 245 11.56 -11.30 7.15
N LEU A 246 12.73 -10.76 6.79
CA LEU A 246 13.71 -11.44 5.95
C LEU A 246 14.18 -12.76 6.58
N GLN A 247 14.38 -12.78 7.90
CA GLN A 247 14.72 -14.00 8.63
C GLN A 247 13.63 -15.08 8.49
N TRP A 248 12.35 -14.72 8.63
CA TRP A 248 11.24 -15.68 8.56
C TRP A 248 10.89 -16.11 7.14
N LEU A 249 11.09 -15.26 6.13
CA LEU A 249 11.04 -15.68 4.73
C LEU A 249 12.03 -16.82 4.44
N GLU A 250 13.24 -16.74 5.00
CA GLU A 250 14.28 -17.74 4.82
C GLU A 250 14.18 -18.93 5.79
N PHE A 251 13.26 -18.88 6.77
CA PHE A 251 13.09 -19.96 7.73
C PHE A 251 12.69 -21.24 7.02
N LYS A 252 13.52 -22.28 7.18
CA LYS A 252 13.26 -23.63 6.68
C LYS A 252 12.51 -24.44 7.73
N SER A 253 11.25 -24.76 7.46
CA SER A 253 10.44 -25.60 8.34
C SER A 253 11.03 -27.01 8.42
N PRO A 254 11.32 -27.52 9.63
CA PRO A 254 11.67 -28.93 9.82
C PRO A 254 10.53 -29.88 9.45
N ALA A 255 9.27 -29.48 9.67
CA ALA A 255 8.10 -30.31 9.39
C ALA A 255 7.87 -30.54 7.88
N TYR A 256 8.15 -29.52 7.05
CA TYR A 256 7.89 -29.57 5.60
C TYR A 256 9.15 -29.62 4.72
N GLY A 257 10.34 -29.42 5.30
CA GLY A 257 11.61 -29.48 4.56
C GLY A 257 11.83 -28.35 3.55
N THR A 258 11.06 -27.27 3.63
CA THR A 258 10.99 -26.15 2.67
C THR A 258 11.12 -24.81 3.39
N ARG A 259 11.55 -23.74 2.71
CA ARG A 259 11.47 -22.39 3.28
C ARG A 259 10.04 -21.87 3.21
N MET A 260 9.69 -20.93 4.08
CA MET A 260 8.40 -20.23 3.99
C MET A 260 8.28 -19.51 2.64
N LEU A 261 9.32 -18.80 2.21
CA LEU A 261 9.35 -18.08 0.93
C LEU A 261 9.03 -18.96 -0.29
N ASP A 262 9.38 -20.25 -0.28
CA ASP A 262 9.14 -21.15 -1.42
C ASP A 262 7.61 -21.35 -1.68
N TRP A 263 6.76 -20.97 -0.72
CA TRP A 263 5.31 -21.02 -0.79
C TRP A 263 4.63 -19.67 -1.02
N VAL A 264 5.39 -18.59 -1.18
CA VAL A 264 4.87 -17.23 -1.37
C VAL A 264 5.01 -16.81 -2.82
N ASP A 265 3.91 -16.39 -3.46
CA ASP A 265 3.96 -15.85 -4.81
C ASP A 265 4.09 -14.31 -4.79
N TYR A 266 3.43 -13.64 -3.84
CA TYR A 266 3.53 -12.20 -3.64
C TYR A 266 3.92 -11.90 -2.19
N LEU A 267 5.00 -11.15 -2.02
CA LEU A 267 5.39 -10.60 -0.72
C LEU A 267 4.38 -9.53 -0.32
N ASP A 268 4.13 -9.38 0.98
CA ASP A 268 3.16 -8.41 1.48
C ASP A 268 3.66 -7.78 2.78
N ILE A 269 3.56 -6.46 2.86
CA ILE A 269 4.03 -5.63 3.97
C ILE A 269 3.03 -4.52 4.25
N HIS A 270 2.96 -4.04 5.48
CA HIS A 270 2.07 -2.95 5.86
C HIS A 270 2.88 -1.74 6.36
N TYR A 271 2.50 -0.54 5.92
CA TYR A 271 3.06 0.74 6.36
C TYR A 271 4.56 0.96 6.09
N LEU A 272 5.13 0.33 5.05
CA LEU A 272 6.54 0.50 4.68
C LEU A 272 6.75 1.41 3.45
N GLY A 273 7.94 1.98 3.32
CA GLY A 273 8.29 2.92 2.25
C GLY A 273 8.95 2.23 1.06
N THR A 274 9.07 2.95 -0.07
CA THR A 274 9.81 2.45 -1.25
C THR A 274 11.26 2.00 -0.97
N PRO A 275 12.01 2.53 0.02
CA PRO A 275 13.32 1.97 0.36
C PRO A 275 13.24 0.52 0.87
N ASP A 276 12.18 0.16 1.62
CA ASP A 276 11.96 -1.20 2.10
C ASP A 276 11.55 -2.13 0.94
N LEU A 277 10.69 -1.63 0.03
CA LEU A 277 10.31 -2.34 -1.19
C LEU A 277 11.54 -2.64 -2.06
N GLU A 278 12.51 -1.72 -2.12
CA GLU A 278 13.76 -1.93 -2.86
C GLU A 278 14.55 -3.12 -2.31
N VAL A 279 14.67 -3.24 -1.00
CA VAL A 279 15.37 -4.36 -0.34
C VAL A 279 14.71 -5.69 -0.72
N LEU A 280 13.37 -5.76 -0.63
CA LEU A 280 12.61 -6.95 -1.00
C LEU A 280 12.71 -7.27 -2.50
N TYR A 281 12.67 -6.25 -3.35
CA TYR A 281 12.78 -6.42 -4.79
C TYR A 281 14.13 -7.03 -5.18
N GLN A 282 15.23 -6.43 -4.73
CA GLN A 282 16.58 -6.88 -5.07
C GLN A 282 16.87 -8.29 -4.58
N ARG A 283 16.31 -8.65 -3.41
CA ARG A 283 16.55 -9.94 -2.79
C ARG A 283 15.69 -11.05 -3.35
N TYR A 284 14.41 -10.79 -3.64
CA TYR A 284 13.45 -11.85 -3.95
C TYR A 284 12.78 -11.71 -5.32
N VAL A 285 12.34 -10.52 -5.72
CA VAL A 285 11.60 -10.36 -6.98
C VAL A 285 12.51 -10.34 -8.20
N ALA A 286 13.60 -9.56 -8.17
CA ALA A 286 14.57 -9.48 -9.25
C ALA A 286 15.26 -10.83 -9.53
N ARG A 287 15.26 -11.74 -8.55
CA ARG A 287 15.84 -13.08 -8.63
C ARG A 287 14.80 -14.17 -8.95
N GLY A 288 13.53 -13.80 -9.13
CA GLY A 288 12.45 -14.73 -9.46
C GLY A 288 12.00 -15.62 -8.30
N HIS A 289 12.34 -15.29 -7.04
CA HIS A 289 11.84 -16.00 -5.86
C HIS A 289 10.42 -15.61 -5.48
N ALA A 290 9.97 -14.41 -5.88
CA ALA A 290 8.60 -13.94 -5.74
C ALA A 290 8.18 -13.21 -7.03
N ARG A 291 6.88 -13.21 -7.33
CA ARG A 291 6.29 -12.60 -8.52
C ARG A 291 6.17 -11.08 -8.37
N GLY A 292 5.94 -10.59 -7.15
CA GLY A 292 5.68 -9.17 -6.88
C GLY A 292 5.72 -8.81 -5.39
N ILE A 293 5.48 -7.53 -5.10
CA ILE A 293 5.44 -6.97 -3.74
C ILE A 293 4.18 -6.15 -3.59
N TRP A 294 3.35 -6.51 -2.62
CA TRP A 294 2.13 -5.78 -2.29
C TRP A 294 2.29 -5.06 -0.97
N GLN A 295 1.51 -4.00 -0.80
CA GLN A 295 1.23 -3.40 0.49
C GLN A 295 -0.26 -3.44 0.73
N THR A 296 -0.76 -4.49 1.36
CA THR A 296 -2.20 -4.67 1.49
C THR A 296 -2.84 -3.85 2.61
N GLU A 297 -2.03 -3.09 3.34
CA GLU A 297 -2.45 -1.97 4.19
C GLU A 297 -1.45 -0.82 4.12
N ILE A 298 -1.96 0.33 3.69
CA ILE A 298 -1.36 1.63 3.95
C ILE A 298 -2.41 2.55 4.57
N GLY A 299 -1.91 3.52 5.34
CA GLY A 299 -2.75 4.53 5.95
C GLY A 299 -3.31 4.12 7.31
N ASP A 300 -2.79 4.76 8.35
CA ASP A 300 -3.32 4.82 9.72
C ASP A 300 -2.97 6.22 10.27
N ARG A 301 -3.26 6.57 11.53
CA ARG A 301 -3.09 7.89 12.22
C ARG A 301 -1.93 8.81 11.77
N TYR A 302 -0.87 8.30 11.16
CA TYR A 302 0.23 8.99 10.49
C TYR A 302 -0.15 9.76 9.19
N ILE A 303 -1.32 9.52 8.61
CA ILE A 303 -1.83 10.14 7.37
C ILE A 303 -2.59 11.46 7.55
N THR A 304 -2.44 12.14 8.70
CA THR A 304 -2.92 13.53 8.82
C THR A 304 -2.26 14.46 7.80
N ASN A 305 -1.16 14.01 7.18
CA ASN A 305 -0.54 14.67 6.05
C ASN A 305 -1.35 14.44 4.75
N PRO A 306 -2.02 15.47 4.19
CA PRO A 306 -2.77 15.35 2.93
C PRO A 306 -1.90 14.97 1.73
N HIS A 307 -0.58 15.17 1.80
CA HIS A 307 0.36 14.81 0.75
C HIS A 307 0.66 13.31 0.66
N PHE A 308 0.32 12.52 1.69
CA PHE A 308 0.78 11.14 1.81
C PHE A 308 0.40 10.27 0.60
N LEU A 309 -0.90 10.09 0.32
CA LEU A 309 -1.35 9.24 -0.78
C LEU A 309 -0.85 9.70 -2.17
N PRO A 310 -1.03 10.97 -2.59
CA PRO A 310 -0.56 11.40 -3.91
C PRO A 310 0.97 11.35 -4.02
N GLY A 311 1.70 11.68 -2.94
CA GLY A 311 3.16 11.58 -2.91
C GLY A 311 3.64 10.14 -3.04
N TYR A 312 3.20 9.28 -2.12
CA TYR A 312 3.61 7.87 -2.07
C TYR A 312 3.23 7.11 -3.35
N LEU A 313 2.01 7.25 -3.87
CA LEU A 313 1.59 6.50 -5.06
C LEU A 313 2.31 6.94 -6.34
N PHE A 314 2.61 8.24 -6.46
CA PHE A 314 3.42 8.73 -7.58
C PHE A 314 4.86 8.22 -7.47
N GLU A 315 5.44 8.25 -6.27
CA GLU A 315 6.75 7.67 -5.99
C GLU A 315 6.80 6.16 -6.26
N LEU A 316 5.77 5.40 -5.85
CA LEU A 316 5.66 3.98 -6.10
C LEU A 316 5.62 3.69 -7.61
N ALA A 317 4.88 4.50 -8.39
CA ALA A 317 4.85 4.36 -9.84
C ALA A 317 6.22 4.60 -10.48
N VAL A 318 6.92 5.66 -10.08
CA VAL A 318 8.29 5.96 -10.55
C VAL A 318 9.24 4.82 -10.19
N TRP A 319 9.15 4.29 -8.97
CA TRP A 319 9.94 3.14 -8.53
C TRP A 319 9.61 1.89 -9.36
N ALA A 320 8.34 1.53 -9.50
CA ALA A 320 7.89 0.32 -10.21
C ALA A 320 8.32 0.32 -11.68
N LEU A 321 8.26 1.47 -12.36
CA LEU A 321 8.72 1.63 -13.74
C LEU A 321 10.20 1.27 -13.94
N GLY A 322 11.03 1.41 -12.89
CA GLY A 322 12.43 0.98 -12.90
C GLY A 322 12.67 -0.45 -12.46
N ARG A 323 11.63 -1.24 -12.15
CA ARG A 323 11.72 -2.57 -11.52
C ARG A 323 10.95 -3.65 -12.29
N GLU A 324 11.09 -3.63 -13.61
CA GLU A 324 10.44 -4.62 -14.49
C GLU A 324 8.95 -4.78 -14.19
N TRP A 325 8.19 -3.69 -14.09
CA TRP A 325 6.74 -3.78 -13.98
C TRP A 325 6.16 -4.38 -15.27
N ASN A 326 6.19 -5.71 -15.34
CA ASN A 326 5.90 -6.54 -16.52
C ASN A 326 4.58 -7.33 -16.37
N ASP A 327 4.06 -7.42 -15.15
CA ASP A 327 2.76 -7.96 -14.78
C ASP A 327 1.93 -6.83 -14.13
N PRO A 328 0.67 -6.56 -14.53
CA PRO A 328 -0.16 -5.52 -13.89
C PRO A 328 -0.31 -5.75 -12.39
N ASP A 329 -0.28 -6.99 -11.92
CA ASP A 329 -0.48 -7.35 -10.52
C ASP A 329 0.85 -7.41 -9.75
N LYS A 330 1.98 -7.01 -10.35
CA LYS A 330 3.31 -7.10 -9.74
C LYS A 330 3.45 -6.24 -8.48
N TYR A 331 2.82 -5.08 -8.49
CA TYR A 331 2.88 -4.10 -7.40
C TYR A 331 1.48 -3.58 -7.14
N VAL A 332 1.00 -3.75 -5.92
CA VAL A 332 -0.33 -3.28 -5.52
C VAL A 332 -0.21 -2.67 -4.13
N THR A 333 -0.91 -1.58 -3.88
CA THR A 333 -1.02 -0.96 -2.56
C THR A 333 -2.48 -0.69 -2.24
N MET A 334 -2.92 -1.05 -1.03
CA MET A 334 -4.31 -0.98 -0.61
C MET A 334 -4.49 -0.09 0.61
N ILE A 335 -5.42 0.86 0.50
CA ILE A 335 -5.65 1.88 1.51
C ILE A 335 -6.62 1.36 2.57
N TYR A 336 -6.24 1.41 3.85
CA TYR A 336 -7.01 0.79 4.95
C TYR A 336 -8.32 1.53 5.28
N HIS A 337 -8.44 2.81 4.94
CA HIS A 337 -9.49 3.68 5.48
C HIS A 337 -10.45 4.28 4.44
N TRP A 338 -11.51 3.53 4.14
CA TRP A 338 -12.54 3.92 3.16
C TRP A 338 -13.44 5.09 3.59
N ASP A 339 -14.03 5.05 4.78
CA ASP A 339 -15.14 5.93 5.19
C ASP A 339 -14.91 6.58 6.56
N GLY A 340 -15.26 7.86 6.69
CA GLY A 340 -15.24 8.63 7.94
C GLY A 340 -15.06 10.13 7.68
N TYR A 341 -15.29 10.99 8.68
CA TYR A 341 -15.29 12.45 8.50
C TYR A 341 -13.91 13.08 8.53
N GLU A 342 -12.88 12.33 8.90
CA GLU A 342 -11.52 12.83 8.95
C GLU A 342 -10.94 12.99 7.54
N ASP A 343 -10.19 14.06 7.29
CA ASP A 343 -9.62 14.40 5.97
C ASP A 343 -8.79 13.27 5.33
N PHE A 344 -8.21 12.41 6.18
CA PHE A 344 -7.43 11.28 5.74
C PHE A 344 -8.26 10.11 5.22
N ARG A 345 -9.54 9.97 5.61
CA ARG A 345 -10.45 8.96 5.05
C ARG A 345 -10.70 9.25 3.58
N LEU A 346 -11.00 8.26 2.75
CA LEU A 346 -11.25 8.50 1.33
C LEU A 346 -12.58 9.20 1.08
N THR A 347 -13.62 8.80 1.79
CA THR A 347 -14.99 9.30 1.65
C THR A 347 -15.65 9.52 3.00
N HIS A 348 -16.75 10.25 3.00
CA HIS A 348 -17.64 10.34 4.15
C HIS A 348 -19.10 10.29 3.71
N ARG A 349 -19.97 9.67 4.52
CA ARG A 349 -21.40 9.53 4.20
C ARG A 349 -22.14 10.89 4.17
N GLY A 350 -21.75 11.84 5.02
CA GLY A 350 -22.26 13.21 5.07
C GLY A 350 -23.79 13.38 5.15
N PRO A 351 -24.26 14.60 5.35
CA PRO A 351 -25.50 15.08 4.74
C PRO A 351 -25.19 16.06 3.58
N PRO A 352 -25.96 16.10 2.47
CA PRO A 352 -27.13 15.28 2.16
C PRO A 352 -26.79 13.95 1.43
N LYS A 353 -25.54 13.75 1.02
CA LYS A 353 -25.10 12.54 0.28
C LYS A 353 -23.60 12.27 0.48
N ARG A 354 -23.19 11.03 0.25
CA ARG A 354 -21.78 10.61 0.28
C ARG A 354 -20.93 11.46 -0.66
N THR A 355 -19.75 11.86 -0.20
CA THR A 355 -18.77 12.63 -0.99
C THR A 355 -17.33 12.28 -0.59
N TYR A 356 -16.35 12.82 -1.32
CA TYR A 356 -14.93 12.60 -1.08
C TYR A 356 -14.42 13.57 -0.01
N ASN A 357 -13.52 13.09 0.85
CA ASN A 357 -12.67 13.96 1.66
C ASN A 357 -11.45 14.40 0.86
N VAL A 358 -10.51 15.09 1.54
CA VAL A 358 -9.24 15.53 0.99
C VAL A 358 -8.47 14.38 0.34
N SER A 359 -8.35 13.23 1.03
CA SER A 359 -7.61 12.08 0.51
C SER A 359 -8.27 11.42 -0.70
N GLY A 360 -9.60 11.33 -0.74
CA GLY A 360 -10.29 10.86 -1.94
C GLY A 360 -10.14 11.81 -3.14
N THR A 361 -10.16 13.12 -2.87
CA THR A 361 -9.98 14.15 -3.91
C THR A 361 -8.56 14.13 -4.49
N SER A 362 -7.54 13.88 -3.66
CA SER A 362 -6.16 13.79 -4.13
C SER A 362 -5.92 12.56 -5.02
N LEU A 363 -6.57 11.42 -4.74
CA LEU A 363 -6.55 10.26 -5.63
C LEU A 363 -7.22 10.52 -6.97
N ILE A 364 -8.39 11.20 -6.96
CA ILE A 364 -9.06 11.63 -8.20
C ILE A 364 -8.13 12.52 -9.03
N THR A 365 -7.43 13.44 -8.36
CA THR A 365 -6.48 14.35 -9.00
C THR A 365 -5.30 13.59 -9.60
N LEU A 366 -4.66 12.71 -8.82
CA LEU A 366 -3.57 11.84 -9.29
C LEU A 366 -4.00 11.03 -10.52
N ARG A 367 -5.13 10.33 -10.45
CA ARG A 367 -5.67 9.53 -11.56
C ARG A 367 -5.89 10.37 -12.81
N LYS A 368 -6.45 11.58 -12.69
CA LYS A 368 -6.72 12.46 -13.83
C LYS A 368 -5.43 12.98 -14.46
N THR A 369 -4.51 13.45 -13.62
CA THR A 369 -3.23 14.00 -14.05
C THR A 369 -2.35 12.95 -14.72
N VAL A 370 -2.37 11.72 -14.19
CA VAL A 370 -1.54 10.61 -14.65
C VAL A 370 -2.41 9.49 -15.25
N SER A 371 -3.27 9.87 -16.19
CA SER A 371 -4.33 9.00 -16.74
C SER A 371 -3.87 8.06 -17.86
N GLY A 372 -2.69 8.31 -18.44
CA GLY A 372 -2.17 7.63 -19.61
C GLY A 372 -1.38 6.36 -19.30
N ALA A 373 -0.77 5.79 -20.34
CA ALA A 373 0.22 4.74 -20.21
C ALA A 373 1.51 5.31 -19.59
N LEU A 374 2.00 4.69 -18.52
CA LEU A 374 3.16 5.17 -17.79
C LEU A 374 4.46 4.66 -18.43
N ALA A 375 5.47 5.53 -18.46
CA ALA A 375 6.83 5.14 -18.83
C ALA A 375 7.88 5.85 -17.96
N PRO A 376 9.07 5.25 -17.77
CA PRO A 376 10.14 5.87 -16.99
C PRO A 376 10.57 7.20 -17.61
N PHE A 377 10.88 8.18 -16.77
CA PHE A 377 11.47 9.45 -17.21
C PHE A 377 12.99 9.42 -16.97
N PRO A 378 13.82 9.23 -18.01
CA PRO A 378 15.26 9.00 -17.85
C PRO A 378 16.07 10.30 -17.70
N HIS A 379 15.42 11.46 -17.81
CA HIS A 379 16.09 12.75 -17.81
C HIS A 379 16.36 13.26 -16.40
N THR A 380 17.45 14.02 -16.24
CA THR A 380 17.83 14.59 -14.96
C THR A 380 16.98 15.81 -14.63
N LEU A 381 16.34 15.77 -13.46
CA LEU A 381 15.63 16.90 -12.85
C LEU A 381 16.59 17.68 -11.96
N ARG A 382 16.63 19.00 -12.12
CA ARG A 382 17.34 19.91 -11.23
C ARG A 382 16.37 20.92 -10.64
N PHE A 383 16.04 20.73 -9.37
CA PHE A 383 15.15 21.63 -8.66
C PHE A 383 15.90 22.85 -8.13
N GLY A 384 15.21 23.99 -8.08
CA GLY A 384 15.67 25.16 -7.34
C GLY A 384 15.73 24.89 -5.83
N PRO A 385 16.25 25.86 -5.05
CA PRO A 385 16.39 25.70 -3.61
C PRO A 385 15.11 25.23 -2.93
N GLU A 386 15.27 24.30 -1.98
CA GLU A 386 14.19 23.76 -1.12
C GLU A 386 13.03 23.11 -1.87
N SER A 387 13.17 22.88 -3.18
CA SER A 387 12.17 22.18 -4.00
C SER A 387 12.66 20.77 -4.30
N GLU A 388 11.74 19.83 -4.38
CA GLU A 388 12.04 18.44 -4.71
C GLU A 388 10.90 17.85 -5.52
N GLY A 389 11.15 16.71 -6.16
CA GLY A 389 10.15 16.09 -7.00
C GLY A 389 10.67 14.90 -7.79
N LYS A 390 9.74 14.29 -8.51
CA LYS A 390 9.97 13.13 -9.39
C LYS A 390 9.19 13.32 -10.67
N ALA A 391 9.53 12.59 -11.72
CA ALA A 391 8.81 12.64 -12.98
C ALA A 391 8.62 11.26 -13.58
N LEU A 392 7.59 11.15 -14.41
CA LEU A 392 7.30 10.03 -15.29
C LEU A 392 6.67 10.57 -16.58
N TYR A 393 6.59 9.73 -17.61
CA TYR A 393 5.70 9.98 -18.74
C TYR A 393 4.33 9.38 -18.47
N SER A 394 3.29 10.07 -18.94
CA SER A 394 1.91 9.60 -19.03
C SER A 394 1.43 9.83 -20.45
N ASP A 395 1.43 8.78 -21.26
CA ASP A 395 1.36 8.85 -22.73
C ASP A 395 2.45 9.77 -23.30
N ASP A 396 2.05 10.83 -24.00
CA ASP A 396 2.92 11.84 -24.60
C ASP A 396 3.21 13.03 -23.66
N LYS A 397 2.66 13.01 -22.44
CA LYS A 397 2.85 14.07 -21.44
C LYS A 397 3.99 13.74 -20.50
N ILE A 398 4.72 14.77 -20.08
CA ILE A 398 5.63 14.70 -18.94
C ILE A 398 4.87 15.18 -17.73
N VAL A 399 4.85 14.38 -16.66
CA VAL A 399 4.29 14.79 -15.37
C VAL A 399 5.42 14.86 -14.36
N VAL A 400 5.66 16.05 -13.81
CA VAL A 400 6.61 16.27 -12.72
C VAL A 400 5.82 16.55 -11.45
N GLN A 401 5.86 15.65 -10.48
CA GLN A 401 5.35 15.93 -9.14
C GLN A 401 6.39 16.79 -8.41
N VAL A 402 5.95 17.91 -7.82
CA VAL A 402 6.79 18.86 -7.12
C VAL A 402 6.27 19.11 -5.71
N SER A 403 7.18 19.17 -4.75
CA SER A 403 6.94 19.63 -3.38
C SER A 403 7.85 20.82 -3.13
N ALA A 404 7.28 21.98 -2.81
CA ALA A 404 8.08 23.20 -2.64
C ALA A 404 7.43 24.22 -1.70
N PRO A 405 8.24 25.10 -1.06
CA PRO A 405 7.73 26.19 -0.23
C PRO A 405 7.15 27.35 -1.06
N PRO A 406 6.31 28.23 -0.46
CA PRO A 406 5.69 29.38 -1.11
C PRO A 406 6.61 30.32 -1.90
N GLY A 407 6.11 30.86 -3.01
CA GLY A 407 6.80 31.80 -3.89
C GLY A 407 7.32 31.18 -5.19
N TRP A 408 8.13 31.94 -5.94
CA TRP A 408 8.67 31.47 -7.22
C TRP A 408 9.72 30.37 -7.03
N ARG A 409 9.52 29.26 -7.72
CA ARG A 409 10.38 28.08 -7.74
C ARG A 409 10.69 27.68 -9.17
N SER A 410 11.61 26.74 -9.34
CA SER A 410 12.04 26.28 -10.65
C SER A 410 12.41 24.81 -10.67
N VAL A 411 12.24 24.20 -11.83
CA VAL A 411 12.82 22.90 -12.18
C VAL A 411 13.39 22.99 -13.59
N GLU A 412 14.58 22.44 -13.77
CA GLU A 412 15.20 22.25 -15.07
C GLU A 412 15.24 20.77 -15.40
N VAL A 413 14.92 20.43 -16.64
CA VAL A 413 15.07 19.08 -17.20
C VAL A 413 16.17 19.13 -18.25
N SER A 414 17.25 18.40 -18.01
CA SER A 414 18.38 18.34 -18.95
C SER A 414 18.31 17.10 -19.85
N GLY A 415 18.80 17.24 -21.09
CA GLY A 415 18.89 16.13 -22.05
C GLY A 415 17.55 15.76 -22.68
N LEU A 416 16.57 16.66 -22.63
CA LEU A 416 15.22 16.46 -23.17
C LEU A 416 15.07 17.29 -24.46
N ALA A 417 14.95 16.62 -25.60
CA ALA A 417 14.83 17.29 -26.90
C ALA A 417 13.49 18.04 -27.03
N ALA A 418 13.52 19.25 -27.59
CA ALA A 418 12.33 20.04 -27.84
C ALA A 418 11.32 19.30 -28.72
N PRO A 419 10.00 19.52 -28.53
CA PRO A 419 8.99 18.99 -29.42
C PRO A 419 9.25 19.40 -30.86
N GLY A 420 8.98 18.50 -31.82
CA GLY A 420 9.22 18.78 -33.24
C GLY A 420 8.44 19.99 -33.79
N SER A 421 7.29 20.31 -33.19
CA SER A 421 6.49 21.51 -33.52
C SER A 421 7.08 22.81 -32.97
N GLY A 422 8.03 22.73 -32.04
CA GLY A 422 8.52 23.85 -31.24
C GLY A 422 7.48 24.41 -30.25
N ARG A 423 6.29 23.80 -30.15
CA ARG A 423 5.18 24.28 -29.31
C ARG A 423 4.88 23.31 -28.18
N PHE A 424 4.68 23.85 -26.98
CA PHE A 424 4.28 23.10 -25.81
C PHE A 424 3.50 23.98 -24.85
N GLU A 425 2.81 23.34 -23.91
CA GLU A 425 2.16 24.00 -22.78
C GLU A 425 2.58 23.34 -21.46
N VAL A 426 2.51 24.11 -20.38
CA VAL A 426 2.71 23.61 -19.01
C VAL A 426 1.51 23.99 -18.16
N ALA A 427 0.87 22.99 -17.55
CA ALA A 427 -0.15 23.20 -16.53
C ALA A 427 0.44 22.97 -15.14
N PHE A 428 0.08 23.83 -14.18
CA PHE A 428 0.43 23.65 -12.76
C PHE A 428 -0.84 23.30 -11.98
N VAL A 429 -0.90 22.06 -11.51
CA VAL A 429 -2.10 21.44 -10.93
C VAL A 429 -1.84 21.17 -9.46
N ASP A 430 -2.67 21.74 -8.57
CA ASP A 430 -2.66 21.40 -7.14
C ASP A 430 -2.92 19.89 -6.98
N ALA A 431 -2.02 19.17 -6.29
CA ALA A 431 -2.09 17.70 -6.20
C ALA A 431 -3.22 17.18 -5.31
N ILE A 432 -3.84 18.04 -4.51
CA ILE A 432 -4.85 17.69 -3.52
C ILE A 432 -6.26 17.93 -4.06
N ASN A 433 -6.52 19.12 -4.59
CA ASN A 433 -7.86 19.50 -5.06
C ASN A 433 -7.99 19.54 -6.60
N GLY A 434 -6.88 19.42 -7.34
CA GLY A 434 -6.88 19.41 -8.80
C GLY A 434 -7.12 20.78 -9.45
N VAL A 435 -7.09 21.87 -8.68
CA VAL A 435 -7.22 23.22 -9.21
C VAL A 435 -5.99 23.56 -10.04
N MET A 436 -6.20 23.97 -11.28
CA MET A 436 -5.16 24.47 -12.16
C MET A 436 -4.88 25.94 -11.85
N GLN A 437 -3.61 26.29 -11.66
CA GLN A 437 -3.20 27.68 -11.54
C GLN A 437 -3.28 28.40 -12.90
N THR A 438 -3.44 29.72 -12.87
CA THR A 438 -3.46 30.53 -14.09
C THR A 438 -2.09 30.50 -14.77
N LYS A 439 -2.06 30.75 -16.08
CA LYS A 439 -0.83 30.74 -16.88
C LYS A 439 0.21 31.77 -16.41
N GLU A 440 -0.21 32.81 -15.70
CA GLU A 440 0.68 33.85 -15.14
C GLU A 440 1.60 33.31 -14.04
N HIS A 441 1.18 32.24 -13.35
CA HIS A 441 1.95 31.60 -12.29
C HIS A 441 2.91 30.52 -12.82
N VAL A 442 3.03 30.35 -14.13
CA VAL A 442 3.91 29.34 -14.74
C VAL A 442 4.59 29.93 -15.98
N ASN A 443 5.92 29.95 -15.97
CA ASN A 443 6.73 30.34 -17.12
C ASN A 443 7.61 29.18 -17.51
N ALA A 444 7.59 28.78 -18.78
CA ALA A 444 8.43 27.70 -19.26
C ALA A 444 9.12 28.09 -20.56
N ALA A 445 10.37 27.66 -20.69
CA ALA A 445 11.17 27.87 -21.89
C ALA A 445 11.89 26.56 -22.24
N TRP A 446 12.02 26.31 -23.53
CA TRP A 446 12.76 25.18 -24.05
C TRP A 446 13.92 25.71 -24.88
N THR A 447 15.14 25.52 -24.39
CA THR A 447 16.35 26.01 -25.04
C THR A 447 17.25 24.83 -25.31
N ALA A 448 17.51 24.55 -26.60
CA ALA A 448 18.21 23.35 -27.05
C ALA A 448 17.58 22.08 -26.45
N ASN A 449 18.32 21.36 -25.60
CA ASN A 449 17.89 20.12 -24.95
C ASN A 449 17.56 20.31 -23.47
N THR A 450 17.19 21.53 -23.07
CA THR A 450 16.85 21.84 -21.69
C THR A 450 15.48 22.52 -21.63
N LEU A 451 14.58 21.91 -20.85
CA LEU A 451 13.31 22.52 -20.47
C LEU A 451 13.46 23.17 -19.09
N SER A 452 13.25 24.47 -19.01
CA SER A 452 13.24 25.23 -17.75
C SER A 452 11.81 25.64 -17.44
N ILE A 453 11.30 25.25 -16.28
CA ILE A 453 9.97 25.63 -15.79
C ILE A 453 10.15 26.43 -14.50
N ARG A 454 9.57 27.62 -14.46
CA ARG A 454 9.39 28.43 -13.26
C ARG A 454 7.90 28.44 -12.91
N PHE A 455 7.60 28.25 -11.63
CA PHE A 455 6.22 28.20 -11.14
C PHE A 455 6.10 28.93 -9.80
N GLU A 456 4.97 29.56 -9.55
CA GLU A 456 4.70 30.27 -8.29
C GLU A 456 3.86 29.41 -7.36
N VAL A 457 4.45 29.00 -6.25
CA VAL A 457 3.75 28.28 -5.20
C VAL A 457 2.89 29.24 -4.37
N PRO A 458 1.59 28.95 -4.17
CA PRO A 458 0.70 29.81 -3.38
C PRO A 458 1.21 30.02 -1.93
N ARG A 459 0.89 31.19 -1.35
CA ARG A 459 1.19 31.49 0.06
C ARG A 459 0.49 30.53 1.02
N LEU A 460 -0.76 30.19 0.72
CA LEU A 460 -1.50 29.18 1.46
C LEU A 460 -1.24 27.82 0.81
N THR A 461 -0.45 26.99 1.48
CA THR A 461 -0.07 25.67 0.96
C THR A 461 -1.16 24.62 1.23
N ASN A 462 -1.12 23.52 0.46
CA ASN A 462 -2.07 22.41 0.59
C ASN A 462 -1.54 21.26 1.47
N GLY A 463 -0.41 21.47 2.16
CA GLY A 463 0.20 20.54 3.11
C GLY A 463 -0.27 20.74 4.54
N PRO A 464 0.28 19.97 5.49
CA PRO A 464 0.02 20.16 6.91
C PRO A 464 0.45 21.57 7.35
N VAL A 465 -0.24 22.11 8.36
CA VAL A 465 0.15 23.39 8.97
C VAL A 465 1.34 23.14 9.89
N ASP A 466 2.53 23.47 9.41
CA ASP A 466 3.79 23.30 10.13
C ASP A 466 4.73 24.52 9.96
N GLU A 467 5.90 24.45 10.58
CA GLU A 467 6.91 25.52 10.54
C GLU A 467 7.59 25.68 9.16
N ALA A 468 7.43 24.69 8.26
CA ALA A 468 8.08 24.64 6.96
C ALA A 468 7.05 24.30 5.86
N PRO A 469 6.05 25.17 5.63
CA PRO A 469 4.90 24.86 4.80
C PRO A 469 5.29 24.50 3.37
N ARG A 470 4.76 23.39 2.87
CA ARG A 470 5.01 22.90 1.50
C ARG A 470 3.72 22.73 0.72
N HIS A 471 3.80 23.00 -0.58
CA HIS A 471 2.72 22.73 -1.52
C HIS A 471 3.12 21.56 -2.42
N LEU A 472 2.25 20.56 -2.52
CA LEU A 472 2.39 19.45 -3.46
C LEU A 472 1.57 19.72 -4.71
N ALA A 473 2.18 19.57 -5.88
CA ALA A 473 1.53 19.84 -7.16
C ALA A 473 2.13 18.99 -8.28
N TYR A 474 1.49 19.05 -9.45
CA TYR A 474 1.97 18.45 -10.69
C TYR A 474 2.21 19.53 -11.74
N LEU A 475 3.38 19.52 -12.35
CA LEU A 475 3.67 20.23 -13.59
C LEU A 475 3.44 19.26 -14.74
N VAL A 476 2.44 19.53 -15.58
CA VAL A 476 2.08 18.70 -16.73
C VAL A 476 2.53 19.40 -17.99
N VAL A 477 3.51 18.83 -18.68
CA VAL A 477 4.04 19.35 -19.95
C VAL A 477 3.41 18.57 -21.09
N THR A 478 2.73 19.27 -21.99
CA THR A 478 2.08 18.69 -23.17
C THR A 478 2.71 19.27 -24.43
N SER A 479 3.16 18.41 -25.33
CA SER A 479 3.56 18.82 -26.68
C SER A 479 2.33 19.22 -27.48
N LEU A 480 2.39 20.34 -28.19
CA LEU A 480 1.31 20.76 -29.09
C LEU A 480 1.65 20.35 -30.52
N ALA A 481 0.65 19.91 -31.28
CA ALA A 481 0.81 19.62 -32.70
C ALA A 481 1.24 20.86 -33.48
#